data_AF-A0A4S8ICN6-F1
#
_entry.id   AF-A0A4S8ICN6-F1
#
_cell.length_a   1.000
_cell.length_b   1.000
_cell.length_c   1.000
_cell.angle_alpha   90.00
_cell.angle_beta   90.00
_cell.angle_gamma   90.00
#
_symmetry.space_group_name_H-M   'P 1'
#
loop_
_entity.id
_entity.type
_entity.pdbx_description
1 polymer ?
#
loop_
_entity_poly.entity_id
_entity_poly.type
_entity_poly.pdbx_seq_one_letter_code
_entity_poly.pdbx_strand_id
1 'polypeptide(L)'
;MESDILECLEFAMGGPTIDTFLWRLTEAGQEDGKLRACYVNSIQHWGAQLEFLASYLAELSLVDYGCVQFLPSVIAASAVFVARFTLNPKSHPWNRKLERCTEYKASDLKDCVRAIHDLQSQRRAASLVAVSEKYKQNKVTTLAFPQ
;
A
#
# COMPACT_ATOMS: atom_id res chain seq x y z
N MET A 1 24.16 11.47 -20.27
CA MET A 1 22.91 11.26 -19.51
C MET A 1 23.14 10.41 -18.27
N GLU A 2 23.67 9.20 -18.37
CA GLU A 2 23.96 8.37 -17.17
C GLU A 2 24.97 9.03 -16.22
N SER A 3 26.15 9.41 -16.71
CA SER A 3 27.19 10.07 -15.91
C SER A 3 26.72 11.37 -15.27
N ASP A 4 25.93 12.17 -16.01
CA ASP A 4 25.38 13.43 -15.52
C ASP A 4 24.37 13.21 -14.38
N ILE A 5 23.59 12.13 -14.41
CA ILE A 5 22.64 11.78 -13.34
C ILE A 5 23.39 11.31 -12.09
N LEU A 6 24.45 10.51 -12.26
CA LEU A 6 25.27 10.04 -11.14
C LEU A 6 25.98 11.20 -10.43
N GLU A 7 26.47 12.17 -11.20
CA GLU A 7 27.08 13.38 -10.67
C GLU A 7 26.04 14.26 -9.95
N CYS A 8 24.85 14.44 -10.52
CA CYS A 8 23.75 15.17 -9.86
C CYS A 8 23.29 14.52 -8.55
N LEU A 9 23.35 13.19 -8.44
CA LEU A 9 22.96 12.45 -7.25
C LEU A 9 24.11 12.25 -6.26
N GLU A 10 25.30 12.79 -6.53
CA GLU A 10 26.51 12.58 -5.72
C GLU A 10 26.82 11.08 -5.48
N PHE A 11 26.48 10.23 -6.46
CA PHE A 11 26.52 8.76 -6.34
C PHE A 11 25.67 8.17 -5.18
N ALA A 12 24.82 8.97 -4.53
CA ALA A 12 23.89 8.55 -3.50
C ALA A 12 22.61 7.92 -4.09
N MET A 13 22.76 6.73 -4.69
CA MET A 13 21.64 5.98 -5.27
C MET A 13 20.85 5.15 -4.24
N GLY A 14 21.28 5.14 -2.98
CA GLY A 14 20.67 4.37 -1.90
C GLY A 14 19.66 5.20 -1.10
N GLY A 15 18.44 4.69 -0.94
CA GLY A 15 17.43 5.29 -0.09
C GLY A 15 16.31 4.30 0.24
N PRO A 16 15.62 4.45 1.40
CA PRO A 16 14.53 3.56 1.75
C PRO A 16 13.32 3.87 0.85
N THR A 17 12.94 2.90 0.01
CA THR A 17 11.79 3.01 -0.88
C THR A 17 10.50 2.60 -0.16
N ILE A 18 9.35 2.94 -0.75
CA ILE A 18 8.03 2.58 -0.22
C ILE A 18 7.94 1.06 0.02
N ASP A 19 8.47 0.24 -0.90
CA ASP A 19 8.47 -1.22 -0.80
C ASP A 19 9.20 -1.75 0.45
N THR A 20 10.30 -1.11 0.85
CA THR A 20 11.06 -1.52 2.05
C THR A 20 10.24 -1.37 3.32
N PHE A 21 9.39 -0.35 3.40
CA PHE A 21 8.46 -0.15 4.51
C PHE A 21 7.22 -1.03 4.37
N LEU A 22 6.70 -1.18 3.16
CA LEU A 22 5.47 -1.92 2.88
C LEU A 22 5.56 -3.38 3.32
N TRP A 23 6.68 -4.05 3.04
CA TRP A 23 6.94 -5.41 3.54
C TRP A 23 6.83 -5.49 5.07
N ARG A 24 7.56 -4.61 5.78
CA ARG A 24 7.58 -4.57 7.25
C ARG A 24 6.21 -4.26 7.86
N LEU A 25 5.44 -3.38 7.24
CA LEU A 25 4.12 -2.98 7.72
C LEU A 25 3.05 -4.03 7.45
N THR A 26 3.19 -4.78 6.36
CA THR A 26 2.26 -5.85 6.06
C THR A 26 2.46 -7.05 6.99
N GLU A 27 3.71 -7.35 7.34
CA GLU A 27 4.07 -8.32 8.38
C GLU A 27 3.57 -7.89 9.77
N ALA A 28 3.81 -6.63 10.18
CA ALA A 28 3.34 -6.11 11.47
C ALA A 28 1.80 -5.95 11.56
N GLY A 29 1.14 -5.80 10.42
CA GLY A 29 -0.32 -5.76 10.32
C GLY A 29 -0.99 -7.11 10.58
N GLN A 30 -0.20 -8.19 10.57
CA GLN A 30 -0.63 -9.58 10.55
C GLN A 30 -0.66 -10.22 11.95
N GLU A 31 -1.36 -9.64 12.95
CA GLU A 31 -1.53 -10.33 14.26
C GLU A 31 -2.90 -10.13 14.94
N ASP A 32 -3.66 -11.23 15.09
CA ASP A 32 -3.95 -11.94 16.36
C ASP A 32 -5.09 -12.97 16.16
N GLY A 33 -4.73 -14.25 16.02
CA GLY A 33 -5.32 -15.34 16.81
C GLY A 33 -6.82 -15.66 16.76
N LYS A 34 -7.67 -15.09 15.90
CA LYS A 34 -9.09 -15.53 15.75
C LYS A 34 -9.46 -16.16 14.42
N LEU A 35 -8.56 -16.16 13.45
CA LEU A 35 -8.65 -17.01 12.26
C LEU A 35 -7.61 -18.15 12.26
N ARG A 36 -6.96 -18.45 13.39
CA ARG A 36 -5.96 -19.53 13.46
C ARG A 36 -6.56 -20.94 13.61
N ALA A 37 -7.88 -21.09 13.75
CA ALA A 37 -8.52 -22.37 14.07
C ALA A 37 -9.61 -22.83 13.11
N CYS A 38 -9.89 -22.10 12.02
CA CYS A 38 -10.86 -22.56 11.02
C CYS A 38 -10.31 -22.29 9.61
N TYR A 39 -10.12 -23.37 8.85
CA TYR A 39 -9.79 -23.41 7.42
C TYR A 39 -8.35 -23.07 7.00
N VAL A 40 -7.54 -24.14 6.97
CA VAL A 40 -6.13 -24.22 6.51
C VAL A 40 -5.91 -23.86 5.03
N ASN A 41 -6.93 -23.44 4.27
CA ASN A 41 -6.80 -23.08 2.84
C ASN A 41 -7.01 -21.58 2.52
N SER A 42 -7.30 -20.72 3.51
CA SER A 42 -7.72 -19.32 3.25
C SER A 42 -6.84 -18.24 3.91
N ILE A 43 -5.98 -18.59 4.86
CA ILE A 43 -5.15 -17.63 5.63
C ILE A 43 -4.01 -17.07 4.77
N GLN A 44 -3.47 -17.89 3.88
CA GLN A 44 -2.45 -17.48 2.92
C GLN A 44 -3.00 -16.47 1.89
N HIS A 45 -4.33 -16.47 1.70
CA HIS A 45 -5.00 -15.58 0.75
C HIS A 45 -5.16 -14.16 1.29
N TRP A 46 -5.50 -13.97 2.57
CA TRP A 46 -5.66 -12.62 3.14
C TRP A 46 -4.35 -11.83 3.18
N GLY A 47 -3.26 -12.47 3.63
CA GLY A 47 -1.93 -11.85 3.65
C GLY A 47 -1.49 -11.46 2.24
N ALA A 48 -1.57 -12.40 1.29
CA ALA A 48 -1.21 -12.15 -0.10
C ALA A 48 -2.10 -11.08 -0.77
N GLN A 49 -3.40 -11.04 -0.47
CA GLN A 49 -4.31 -10.01 -0.96
C GLN A 49 -3.97 -8.63 -0.38
N LEU A 50 -3.62 -8.58 0.89
CA LEU A 50 -3.23 -7.33 1.55
C LEU A 50 -1.92 -6.78 0.99
N GLU A 51 -0.90 -7.63 0.87
CA GLU A 51 0.39 -7.29 0.25
C GLU A 51 0.18 -6.78 -1.17
N PHE A 52 -0.58 -7.52 -1.99
CA PHE A 52 -0.84 -7.15 -3.38
C PHE A 52 -1.57 -5.82 -3.52
N LEU A 53 -2.64 -5.61 -2.75
CA LEU A 53 -3.41 -4.37 -2.80
C LEU A 53 -2.60 -3.18 -2.25
N ALA A 54 -1.82 -3.38 -1.19
CA ALA A 54 -0.93 -2.35 -0.68
C ALA A 54 0.14 -1.98 -1.73
N SER A 55 0.77 -2.95 -2.39
CA SER A 55 1.76 -2.70 -3.45
C SER A 55 1.14 -2.00 -4.66
N TYR A 56 -0.08 -2.38 -5.03
CA TYR A 56 -0.83 -1.70 -6.08
C TYR A 56 -1.07 -0.22 -5.75
N LEU A 57 -1.53 0.08 -4.53
CA LEU A 57 -1.77 1.45 -4.07
C LEU A 57 -0.48 2.26 -3.93
N ALA A 58 0.61 1.62 -3.50
CA ALA A 58 1.94 2.22 -3.45
C ALA A 58 2.44 2.59 -4.85
N GLU A 59 2.34 1.69 -5.83
CA GLU A 59 2.69 2.00 -7.22
C GLU A 59 1.81 3.09 -7.81
N LEU A 60 0.51 3.10 -7.47
CA LEU A 60 -0.40 4.16 -7.89
C LEU A 60 0.03 5.53 -7.37
N SER A 61 0.50 5.60 -6.12
CA SER A 61 1.01 6.82 -5.51
C SER A 61 2.31 7.32 -6.15
N LEU A 62 3.17 6.43 -6.68
CA LEU A 62 4.40 6.82 -7.37
C LEU A 62 4.12 7.55 -8.70
N VAL A 63 2.99 7.26 -9.34
CA VAL A 63 2.62 7.88 -10.61
C VAL A 63 1.90 9.22 -10.41
N ASP A 64 1.26 9.42 -9.26
CA ASP A 64 0.57 10.67 -8.96
C ASP A 64 1.50 11.69 -8.30
N TYR A 65 1.69 12.83 -8.98
CA TYR A 65 2.56 13.91 -8.49
C TYR A 65 2.12 14.47 -7.13
N GLY A 66 0.83 14.39 -6.80
CA GLY A 66 0.30 14.83 -5.50
C GLY A 66 0.81 14.00 -4.32
N CYS A 67 1.36 12.81 -4.56
CA CYS A 67 1.92 11.96 -3.52
C CYS A 67 3.40 12.24 -3.24
N VAL A 68 4.09 13.02 -4.08
CA VAL A 68 5.52 13.35 -3.92
C VAL A 68 5.80 14.17 -2.65
N GLN A 69 4.79 14.87 -2.14
CA GLN A 69 4.88 15.64 -0.89
C GLN A 69 4.96 14.77 0.38
N PHE A 70 4.64 13.46 0.29
CA PHE A 70 4.63 12.55 1.43
C PHE A 70 5.90 11.72 1.50
N LEU A 71 6.33 11.38 2.72
CA LEU A 71 7.46 10.49 2.91
C LEU A 71 7.10 9.05 2.48
N PRO A 72 8.07 8.27 1.96
CA PRO A 72 7.85 6.87 1.58
C PRO A 72 7.24 6.01 2.69
N SER A 73 7.60 6.27 3.96
CA SER A 73 7.04 5.57 5.13
C SER A 73 5.57 5.91 5.39
N VAL A 74 5.17 7.16 5.18
CA VAL A 74 3.78 7.64 5.32
C VAL A 74 2.91 7.07 4.20
N ILE A 75 3.45 7.02 2.97
CA ILE A 75 2.77 6.41 1.83
C ILE A 75 2.55 4.91 2.06
N ALA A 76 3.59 4.18 2.51
CA ALA A 76 3.47 2.75 2.82
C ALA A 76 2.42 2.49 3.92
N ALA A 77 2.44 3.27 5.00
CA ALA A 77 1.47 3.17 6.08
C ALA A 77 0.03 3.45 5.61
N SER A 78 -0.13 4.48 4.78
CA SER A 78 -1.44 4.88 4.22
C SER A 78 -1.97 3.86 3.22
N ALA A 79 -1.10 3.27 2.38
CA ALA A 79 -1.46 2.19 1.47
C ALA A 79 -1.95 0.94 2.24
N VAL A 80 -1.26 0.55 3.30
CA VAL A 80 -1.70 -0.57 4.18
C VAL A 80 -3.04 -0.24 4.86
N PHE A 81 -3.23 1.00 5.31
CA PHE A 81 -4.50 1.44 5.91
C PHE A 81 -5.67 1.28 4.92
N VAL A 82 -5.52 1.80 3.71
CA VAL A 82 -6.56 1.74 2.66
C VAL A 82 -6.79 0.31 2.20
N ALA A 83 -5.73 -0.50 2.06
CA ALA A 83 -5.85 -1.90 1.69
C ALA A 83 -6.62 -2.72 2.75
N ARG A 84 -6.31 -2.54 4.04
CA ARG A 84 -7.05 -3.16 5.15
C ARG A 84 -8.51 -2.73 5.18
N PHE A 85 -8.77 -1.44 4.95
CA PHE A 85 -10.13 -0.90 4.91
C PHE A 85 -10.95 -1.49 3.74
N THR A 86 -10.33 -1.61 2.56
CA THR A 86 -10.96 -2.18 1.36
C THR A 86 -11.30 -3.66 1.54
N LEU A 87 -10.38 -4.44 2.13
CA LEU A 87 -10.56 -5.88 2.30
C LEU A 87 -11.47 -6.23 3.50
N ASN A 88 -11.48 -5.42 4.56
CA ASN A 88 -12.37 -5.63 5.71
C ASN A 88 -12.87 -4.29 6.29
N PRO A 89 -13.94 -3.72 5.71
CA PRO A 89 -14.47 -2.42 6.14
C PRO A 89 -15.12 -2.45 7.53
N LYS A 90 -15.42 -3.64 8.08
CA LYS A 90 -16.01 -3.81 9.41
C LYS A 90 -14.97 -3.80 10.54
N SER A 91 -13.68 -3.95 10.20
CA SER A 91 -12.59 -3.98 11.16
C SER A 91 -11.92 -2.61 11.25
N HIS A 92 -11.34 -2.31 12.41
CA HIS A 92 -10.57 -1.08 12.56
C HIS A 92 -9.30 -1.15 11.69
N PRO A 93 -9.10 -0.22 10.75
CA PRO A 93 -8.02 -0.31 9.77
C PRO A 93 -6.63 -0.06 10.39
N TRP A 94 -6.54 0.65 11.52
CA TRP A 94 -5.27 0.99 12.17
C TRP A 94 -5.14 0.41 13.58
N ASN A 95 -4.43 -0.70 13.72
CA ASN A 95 -4.25 -1.35 15.03
C ASN A 95 -3.14 -0.67 15.86
N ARG A 96 -3.25 -0.77 17.19
CA ARG A 96 -2.21 -0.30 18.13
C ARG A 96 -0.82 -0.91 17.86
N LYS A 97 -0.76 -2.11 17.25
CA LYS A 97 0.50 -2.73 16.80
C LYS A 97 1.15 -1.95 15.65
N LEU A 98 0.36 -1.56 14.65
CA LEU A 98 0.83 -0.73 13.54
C LEU A 98 1.27 0.65 14.03
N GLU A 99 0.50 1.27 14.93
CA GLU A 99 0.89 2.54 15.57
C GLU A 99 2.21 2.42 16.34
N ARG A 100 2.46 1.30 17.04
CA ARG A 100 3.75 1.07 17.71
C ARG A 100 4.92 0.82 16.74
N CYS A 101 4.67 0.16 15.61
CA CYS A 101 5.72 -0.14 14.63
C CYS A 101 6.07 1.06 13.74
N THR A 102 5.11 1.94 13.49
CA THR A 102 5.28 3.12 12.63
C THR A 102 5.49 4.42 13.40
N GLU A 103 5.10 4.44 14.68
CA GLU A 103 4.97 5.65 15.50
C GLU A 103 3.97 6.69 14.94
N TYR A 104 3.24 6.36 13.88
CA TYR A 104 2.23 7.23 13.26
C TYR A 104 0.85 6.98 13.83
N LYS A 105 0.15 8.07 14.16
CA LYS A 105 -1.26 8.03 14.52
C LYS A 105 -2.12 8.06 13.26
N ALA A 106 -3.34 7.55 13.37
CA ALA A 106 -4.31 7.62 12.27
C ALA A 106 -4.62 9.08 11.84
N SER A 107 -4.45 10.06 12.74
CA SER A 107 -4.54 11.49 12.42
C SER A 107 -3.49 11.95 11.43
N ASP A 108 -2.27 11.44 11.56
CA ASP A 108 -1.09 11.90 10.81
C ASP A 108 -1.10 11.34 9.38
N LEU A 109 -1.77 10.19 9.21
CA LEU A 109 -1.95 9.53 7.91
C LEU A 109 -3.17 10.04 7.14
N LYS A 110 -4.04 10.84 7.76
CA LYS A 110 -5.38 11.17 7.22
C LYS A 110 -5.31 11.77 5.80
N ASP A 111 -4.40 12.71 5.57
CA ASP A 111 -4.30 13.41 4.30
C ASP A 111 -3.74 12.50 3.19
N CYS A 112 -2.76 11.65 3.52
CA CYS A 112 -2.18 10.69 2.59
C CYS A 112 -3.16 9.53 2.29
N VAL A 113 -3.86 9.03 3.31
CA VAL A 113 -4.95 8.03 3.16
C VAL A 113 -6.04 8.55 2.24
N ARG A 114 -6.45 9.81 2.41
CA ARG A 114 -7.46 10.43 1.53
C ARG A 114 -6.96 10.53 0.10
N ALA A 115 -5.72 10.99 -0.10
CA ALA A 115 -5.13 11.07 -1.43
C ALA A 115 -5.10 9.70 -2.12
N ILE A 116 -4.63 8.64 -1.44
CA ILE A 116 -4.58 7.28 -1.98
C ILE A 116 -5.99 6.71 -2.24
N HIS A 117 -6.93 6.94 -1.33
CA HIS A 117 -8.32 6.51 -1.51
C HIS A 117 -8.97 7.21 -2.72
N ASP A 118 -8.74 8.51 -2.88
CA ASP A 118 -9.23 9.27 -4.03
C ASP A 118 -8.59 8.75 -5.33
N LEU A 119 -7.30 8.38 -5.32
CA LEU A 119 -6.63 7.74 -6.46
C LEU A 119 -7.24 6.37 -6.82
N GLN A 120 -7.65 5.58 -5.82
CA GLN A 120 -8.31 4.29 -6.00
C GLN A 120 -9.74 4.45 -6.55
N SER A 121 -10.50 5.43 -6.03
CA SER A 121 -11.92 5.66 -6.36
C SER A 121 -12.11 6.40 -7.69
N GLN A 122 -11.28 7.40 -7.94
CA GLN A 122 -11.29 8.12 -9.21
C GLN A 122 -10.83 7.13 -10.27
N ARG A 123 -11.51 7.07 -11.42
CA ARG A 123 -11.19 6.19 -12.56
C ARG A 123 -9.75 6.32 -13.12
N ARG A 124 -8.85 7.04 -12.43
CA ARG A 124 -7.40 7.09 -12.64
C ARG A 124 -6.72 5.72 -12.55
N ALA A 125 -7.24 4.82 -11.71
CA ALA A 125 -6.85 3.41 -11.75
C ALA A 125 -6.97 2.79 -13.16
N ALA A 126 -7.96 3.24 -13.95
CA ALA A 126 -8.17 2.81 -15.33
C ALA A 126 -7.39 3.66 -16.36
N SER A 127 -7.03 4.91 -16.05
CA SER A 127 -6.16 5.72 -16.93
C SER A 127 -4.69 5.31 -16.83
N LEU A 128 -4.27 4.75 -15.70
CA LEU A 128 -2.95 4.17 -15.48
C LEU A 128 -2.92 2.71 -15.97
N VAL A 129 -3.16 2.56 -17.28
CA VAL A 129 -3.30 1.27 -17.96
C VAL A 129 -2.12 0.34 -17.67
N ALA A 130 -0.88 0.84 -17.66
CA ALA A 130 0.29 -0.01 -17.40
C ALA A 130 0.27 -0.67 -16.01
N VAL A 131 -0.08 0.07 -14.95
CA VAL A 131 -0.18 -0.47 -13.59
C VAL A 131 -1.42 -1.37 -13.46
N SER A 132 -2.55 -0.96 -14.06
CA SER A 132 -3.78 -1.75 -14.10
C SER A 132 -3.57 -3.10 -14.80
N GLU A 133 -2.91 -3.12 -15.97
CA GLU A 133 -2.66 -4.34 -16.74
C GLU A 133 -1.64 -5.26 -16.04
N LYS A 134 -0.59 -4.71 -15.43
CA LYS A 134 0.37 -5.47 -14.61
C LYS A 134 -0.33 -6.25 -13.49
N TYR A 135 -1.29 -5.61 -12.82
CA TYR A 135 -2.03 -6.21 -11.71
C TYR A 135 -3.30 -6.98 -12.18
N LYS A 136 -3.73 -6.86 -13.44
CA LYS A 136 -4.79 -7.70 -14.05
C LYS A 136 -4.28 -9.06 -14.52
N GLN A 137 -3.03 -9.14 -15.01
CA GLN A 137 -2.46 -10.39 -15.52
C GLN A 137 -2.13 -11.42 -14.44
N ASN A 138 -1.84 -10.98 -13.21
CA ASN A 138 -1.89 -11.83 -12.03
C ASN A 138 -3.35 -11.89 -11.55
N LYS A 139 -3.99 -13.06 -11.66
CA LYS A 139 -5.41 -13.37 -11.34
C LYS A 139 -6.00 -12.65 -10.10
N VAL A 140 -6.38 -11.38 -10.19
CA VAL A 140 -7.08 -10.65 -9.11
C VAL A 140 -8.18 -9.74 -9.67
N THR A 141 -8.92 -10.20 -10.67
CA THR A 141 -10.05 -9.45 -11.24
C THR A 141 -11.33 -9.47 -10.38
N THR A 142 -11.30 -10.05 -9.17
CA THR A 142 -12.53 -10.18 -8.35
C THR A 142 -12.55 -9.34 -7.07
N LEU A 143 -11.59 -8.45 -6.85
CA LEU A 143 -11.65 -7.53 -5.71
C LEU A 143 -11.82 -6.08 -6.14
N ALA A 144 -13.09 -5.67 -6.13
CA ALA A 144 -13.58 -4.32 -5.86
C ALA A 144 -13.21 -3.20 -6.86
N PHE A 145 -13.94 -3.16 -7.98
CA PHE A 145 -14.46 -1.89 -8.48
C PHE A 145 -15.93 -1.81 -8.04
N PRO A 146 -16.32 -0.95 -7.07
CA PRO A 146 -17.73 -0.72 -6.82
C PRO A 146 -18.35 -0.02 -8.04
N GLN A 147 -19.48 -0.57 -8.52
CA GLN A 147 -20.33 0.07 -9.54
C GLN A 147 -21.10 1.24 -8.94
#